data_AF-A0A8B9JAE7-F1
#
_entry.id   AF-A0A8B9JAE7-F1
#
_cell.length_a   1.000
_cell.length_b   1.000
_cell.length_c   1.000
_cell.angle_alpha   90.00
_cell.angle_beta   90.00
_cell.angle_gamma   90.00
#
_symmetry.space_group_name_H-M   'P 1'
#
loop_
_entity.id
_entity.type
_entity.pdbx_description
1 polymer ?
#
loop_
_entity_poly.entity_id
_entity_poly.type
_entity_poly.pdbx_seq_one_letter_code
_entity_poly.pdbx_strand_id
1 'polypeptide(L)'
;MKTTTLCCCLLLTCLRISTAEDLMDKLAHSEIHSISDLQRLLDLHSGHSAGLGNEVMEHSKQKHHQKGHSHHHGYELKSNQVHRRRKRSIVEEAVPAVCKTRTVIYEIPRSQVDPTAANFLIWPPCVEVKRCTGCCNTSNMRCHASKKHHRTVKVRRP
;
A
#
# COMPACT_ATOMS: atom_id res chain seq x y z
N MET A 1 -39.28 17.99 -10.72
CA MET A 1 -37.89 18.36 -10.35
C MET A 1 -37.14 17.27 -9.57
N LYS A 2 -37.79 16.52 -8.66
CA LYS A 2 -37.12 15.50 -7.83
C LYS A 2 -36.61 14.26 -8.61
N THR A 3 -37.33 13.84 -9.65
CA THR A 3 -36.99 12.67 -10.49
C THR A 3 -35.76 12.89 -11.36
N THR A 4 -35.57 14.09 -11.91
CA THR A 4 -34.42 14.45 -12.74
C THR A 4 -33.12 14.49 -11.93
N THR A 5 -33.19 14.99 -10.69
CA THR A 5 -32.04 14.99 -9.77
C THR A 5 -31.65 13.57 -9.36
N LEU A 6 -32.61 12.69 -9.07
CA LEU A 6 -32.32 11.29 -8.74
C LEU A 6 -31.65 10.55 -9.90
N CYS A 7 -32.15 10.77 -11.13
CA CYS A 7 -31.56 10.20 -12.34
C CYS A 7 -30.12 10.71 -12.57
N CYS A 8 -29.89 12.01 -12.39
CA CYS A 8 -28.55 12.59 -12.53
C CYS A 8 -27.58 12.03 -11.46
N CYS A 9 -28.02 11.91 -10.20
CA CYS A 9 -27.22 11.30 -9.14
C CYS A 9 -26.85 9.85 -9.45
N LEU A 10 -27.79 9.05 -9.98
CA LEU A 10 -27.55 7.66 -10.37
C LEU A 10 -26.57 7.55 -11.56
N LEU A 11 -26.66 8.44 -12.54
CA LEU A 11 -25.72 8.46 -13.67
C LEU A 11 -24.31 8.87 -13.23
N LEU A 12 -24.20 9.84 -12.32
CA LEU A 12 -22.93 10.28 -11.72
C LEU A 12 -22.28 9.19 -10.86
N THR A 13 -23.06 8.45 -10.08
CA THR A 13 -22.53 7.31 -9.32
C THR A 13 -22.11 6.17 -10.23
N CYS A 14 -22.88 5.84 -11.27
CA CYS A 14 -22.49 4.84 -12.27
C CYS A 14 -21.19 5.22 -12.97
N LEU A 15 -21.04 6.48 -13.42
CA LEU A 15 -19.81 6.95 -14.08
C LEU A 15 -18.59 6.90 -13.14
N ARG A 16 -18.77 7.23 -11.86
CA ARG A 16 -17.70 7.08 -10.85
C ARG A 16 -17.31 5.64 -10.57
N ILE A 17 -18.28 4.73 -10.57
CA ILE A 17 -18.02 3.30 -10.39
C ILE A 17 -17.25 2.75 -11.60
N SER A 18 -17.68 3.09 -12.83
CA SER A 18 -16.98 2.66 -14.05
C SER A 18 -15.55 3.18 -14.16
N THR A 19 -15.30 4.41 -13.71
CA THR A 19 -13.94 4.98 -13.68
C THR A 19 -13.06 4.34 -12.61
N ALA A 20 -13.62 3.98 -11.45
CA ALA A 20 -12.91 3.24 -10.42
C ALA A 20 -12.53 1.81 -10.85
N GLU A 21 -13.43 1.10 -11.53
CA GLU A 21 -13.15 -0.25 -12.07
C GLU A 21 -12.06 -0.21 -13.14
N ASP A 22 -12.08 0.76 -14.08
CA ASP A 22 -11.03 0.94 -15.11
C ASP A 22 -9.66 1.24 -14.48
N LEU A 23 -9.62 2.07 -13.43
CA LEU A 23 -8.40 2.34 -12.70
C LEU A 23 -7.86 1.09 -11.99
N MET A 24 -8.74 0.32 -11.34
CA MET A 24 -8.35 -0.91 -10.67
C MET A 24 -7.84 -1.97 -11.65
N ASP A 25 -8.45 -2.09 -12.83
CA ASP A 25 -7.97 -2.97 -13.89
C ASP A 25 -6.61 -2.53 -14.44
N LYS A 26 -6.37 -1.23 -14.61
CA LYS A 26 -5.06 -0.71 -15.00
C LYS A 26 -3.99 -0.98 -13.94
N LEU A 27 -4.30 -0.74 -12.66
CA LEU A 27 -3.38 -1.04 -11.56
C LEU A 27 -3.10 -2.55 -11.48
N ALA A 28 -4.09 -3.40 -11.74
CA ALA A 28 -3.94 -4.85 -11.74
C ALA A 28 -2.87 -5.35 -12.74
N HIS A 29 -2.76 -4.71 -13.90
CA HIS A 29 -1.84 -5.10 -14.97
C HIS A 29 -0.54 -4.29 -15.02
N SER A 30 -0.33 -3.36 -14.09
CA SER A 30 0.86 -2.52 -14.04
C SER A 30 1.99 -3.14 -13.23
N GLU A 31 3.25 -2.78 -13.51
CA GLU A 31 4.40 -3.15 -12.67
C GLU A 31 4.66 -2.06 -11.63
N ILE A 32 4.35 -2.33 -10.36
CA ILE A 32 4.51 -1.37 -9.25
C ILE A 32 5.58 -1.90 -8.30
N HIS A 33 6.67 -1.16 -8.15
CA HIS A 33 7.79 -1.53 -7.28
C HIS A 33 8.01 -0.56 -6.11
N SER A 34 7.48 0.67 -6.22
CA SER A 34 7.59 1.73 -5.22
C SER A 34 6.31 2.55 -5.10
N ILE A 35 6.20 3.34 -4.03
CA ILE A 35 5.13 4.33 -3.87
C ILE A 35 5.15 5.35 -5.01
N SER A 36 6.34 5.72 -5.52
CA SER A 36 6.47 6.67 -6.63
C SER A 36 5.87 6.14 -7.94
N ASP A 37 5.95 4.83 -8.20
CA ASP A 37 5.33 4.23 -9.38
C ASP A 37 3.81 4.31 -9.30
N LEU A 38 3.25 4.00 -8.13
CA LEU A 38 1.82 4.10 -7.87
C LEU A 38 1.32 5.54 -8.03
N GLN A 39 2.05 6.52 -7.49
CA GLN A 39 1.72 7.95 -7.64
C GLN A 39 1.66 8.36 -9.11
N ARG A 40 2.66 7.96 -9.92
CA ARG A 40 2.66 8.24 -11.36
C ARG A 40 1.44 7.65 -12.09
N LEU A 41 1.06 6.42 -11.76
CA LEU A 41 -0.12 5.77 -12.36
C LEU A 41 -1.43 6.49 -12.00
N LEU A 42 -1.55 7.01 -10.77
CA LEU A 42 -2.72 7.75 -10.30
C LEU A 42 -2.78 9.19 -10.85
N ASP A 43 -1.64 9.85 -10.98
CA ASP A 43 -1.54 11.23 -11.50
C ASP A 43 -1.95 11.29 -12.98
N LEU A 44 -1.57 10.28 -13.77
CA LEU A 44 -1.99 10.15 -15.18
C LEU A 44 -3.51 9.99 -15.34
N HIS A 45 -4.19 9.37 -14.37
CA HIS A 45 -5.65 9.26 -14.37
C HIS A 45 -6.34 10.56 -13.92
N SER A 46 -5.67 11.37 -13.10
CA SER A 46 -6.17 12.65 -12.60
C SER A 46 -6.08 13.80 -13.61
N GLY A 47 -5.48 13.57 -14.78
CA GLY A 47 -5.30 14.54 -15.87
C GLY A 47 -6.57 15.02 -16.59
N HIS A 48 -7.77 14.66 -16.11
CA HIS A 48 -9.06 15.25 -16.49
C HIS A 48 -9.82 15.72 -15.24
N SER A 49 -9.21 16.61 -14.44
CA SER A 49 -9.99 17.48 -13.55
C SER A 49 -9.47 18.89 -13.66
N ALA A 50 -10.22 19.69 -14.43
CA ALA A 50 -10.06 21.12 -14.50
C ALA A 50 -10.17 21.75 -13.10
N GLY A 51 -9.14 22.53 -12.74
CA GLY A 51 -9.27 23.70 -11.89
C GLY A 51 -9.59 23.45 -10.41
N LEU A 52 -8.55 23.22 -9.60
CA LEU A 52 -8.34 24.02 -8.39
C LEU A 52 -6.83 24.12 -8.17
N GLY A 53 -6.27 25.25 -8.59
CA GLY A 53 -4.85 25.53 -8.46
C GLY A 53 -4.46 25.63 -6.99
N ASN A 54 -3.56 24.76 -6.56
CA ASN A 54 -2.73 25.02 -5.40
C ASN A 54 -1.45 25.67 -5.94
N GLU A 55 -1.50 26.99 -6.08
CA GLU A 55 -0.36 27.79 -6.51
C GLU A 55 0.75 27.66 -5.46
N VAL A 56 1.80 26.92 -5.83
CA VAL A 56 3.08 26.93 -5.11
C VAL A 56 3.71 28.29 -5.39
N MET A 57 3.58 29.17 -4.40
CA MET A 57 4.09 30.54 -4.40
C MET A 57 5.61 30.54 -4.56
N GLU A 58 6.07 30.88 -5.76
CA GLU A 58 7.47 31.14 -6.13
C GLU A 58 8.02 32.31 -5.29
N HIS A 59 9.09 32.05 -4.56
CA HIS A 59 9.69 33.00 -3.63
C HIS A 59 10.55 34.01 -4.41
N SER A 60 9.91 35.04 -4.97
CA SER A 60 10.59 36.12 -5.68
C SER A 60 11.36 37.01 -4.69
N LYS A 61 12.69 37.02 -4.83
CA LYS A 61 13.61 37.91 -4.11
C LYS A 61 13.39 39.36 -4.55
N GLN A 62 12.84 40.19 -3.66
CA GLN A 62 12.87 41.65 -3.84
C GLN A 62 13.86 42.28 -2.85
N LYS A 63 14.96 42.81 -3.39
CA LYS A 63 15.81 43.81 -2.73
C LYS A 63 15.23 45.19 -3.05
N HIS A 64 14.86 45.98 -2.04
CA HIS A 64 15.11 47.43 -2.08
C HIS A 64 15.12 48.06 -0.68
N HIS A 65 15.99 49.06 -0.52
CA HIS A 65 16.28 49.83 0.68
C HIS A 65 15.10 50.72 1.15
N GLN A 66 14.93 50.88 2.46
CA GLN A 66 14.89 52.23 3.05
C GLN A 66 15.20 52.25 4.56
N LYS A 67 15.83 53.35 4.96
CA LYS A 67 16.50 53.64 6.24
C LYS A 67 15.53 54.46 7.12
N GLY A 68 15.46 54.19 8.42
CA GLY A 68 14.71 55.02 9.36
C GLY A 68 14.94 54.59 10.82
N HIS A 69 15.32 55.54 11.66
CA HIS A 69 15.85 55.40 13.01
C HIS A 69 14.80 55.04 14.08
N SER A 70 15.18 54.26 15.10
CA SER A 70 15.25 54.71 16.51
C SER A 70 15.51 53.54 17.47
N HIS A 71 16.40 53.81 18.43
CA HIS A 71 16.76 52.95 19.55
C HIS A 71 15.66 52.93 20.59
N HIS A 72 15.33 51.79 21.20
CA HIS A 72 15.02 51.71 22.64
C HIS A 72 15.26 50.29 23.18
N HIS A 73 16.01 50.23 24.26
CA HIS A 73 16.34 49.05 25.07
C HIS A 73 15.11 48.48 25.78
N GLY A 74 14.94 47.17 25.73
CA GLY A 74 13.99 46.42 26.55
C GLY A 74 14.43 44.97 26.64
N TYR A 75 14.94 44.58 27.80
CA TYR A 75 15.33 43.22 28.14
C TYR A 75 14.07 42.33 28.16
N GLU A 76 13.96 41.36 27.26
CA GLU A 76 13.02 40.25 27.45
C GLU A 76 13.77 38.95 27.15
N LEU A 77 14.17 38.29 28.24
CA LEU A 77 14.69 36.94 28.26
C LEU A 77 13.62 36.00 27.70
N LYS A 78 13.59 35.82 26.38
CA LYS A 78 12.78 34.79 25.73
C LYS A 78 13.71 33.76 25.13
N SER A 79 13.89 32.70 25.92
CA SER A 79 14.58 31.47 25.59
C SER A 79 14.10 30.94 24.23
N ASN A 80 14.77 31.34 23.16
CA ASN A 80 14.69 30.68 21.86
C ASN A 80 15.58 29.42 21.91
N GLN A 81 15.30 28.54 22.87
CA GLN A 81 15.61 27.12 22.72
C GLN A 81 14.57 26.56 21.74
N VAL A 82 14.68 26.99 20.47
CA VAL A 82 14.11 26.28 19.34
C VAL A 82 14.80 24.93 19.38
N HIS A 83 14.17 23.98 20.05
CA HIS A 83 14.48 22.58 19.93
C HIS A 83 14.50 22.32 18.43
N ARG A 84 15.72 22.28 17.87
CA ARG A 84 16.05 21.75 16.58
C ARG A 84 15.33 20.41 16.55
N ARG A 85 14.13 20.38 15.95
CA ARG A 85 13.31 19.18 15.79
C ARG A 85 14.22 18.24 15.04
N ARG A 86 14.91 17.37 15.78
CA ARG A 86 15.74 16.32 15.20
C ARG A 86 14.79 15.59 14.26
N LYS A 87 15.18 15.51 12.99
CA LYS A 87 14.45 14.79 11.94
C LYS A 87 13.94 13.50 12.57
N ARG A 88 12.61 13.35 12.68
CA ARG A 88 11.98 12.09 13.05
C ARG A 88 12.50 11.04 12.06
N SER A 89 12.99 9.93 12.60
CA SER A 89 13.23 8.62 11.96
C SER A 89 13.30 8.61 10.43
N ILE A 90 14.40 8.08 9.88
CA ILE A 90 14.38 7.52 8.52
C ILE A 90 13.20 6.53 8.48
N VAL A 91 12.12 6.92 7.82
CA VAL A 91 10.96 6.05 7.60
C VAL A 91 11.36 5.15 6.46
N GLU A 92 11.54 3.86 6.74
CA GLU A 92 11.76 2.87 5.69
C GLU A 92 10.46 2.71 4.92
N GLU A 93 10.56 2.78 3.59
CA GLU A 93 9.43 2.59 2.71
C GLU A 93 8.94 1.15 2.79
N ALA A 94 7.62 0.95 2.86
CA ALA A 94 7.04 -0.39 2.89
C ALA A 94 7.35 -1.13 1.57
N VAL A 95 8.07 -2.25 1.66
CA VAL A 95 8.39 -3.07 0.50
C VAL A 95 7.25 -4.05 0.21
N PRO A 96 6.73 -4.11 -1.03
CA PRO A 96 5.61 -4.99 -1.36
C PRO A 96 5.99 -6.47 -1.23
N ALA A 97 5.12 -7.24 -0.59
CA ALA A 97 5.25 -8.70 -0.53
C ALA A 97 4.80 -9.33 -1.85
N VAL A 98 5.63 -9.26 -2.89
CA VAL A 98 5.30 -9.71 -4.25
C VAL A 98 4.78 -11.16 -4.27
N CYS A 99 3.75 -11.43 -5.08
CA CYS A 99 3.23 -12.77 -5.36
C CYS A 99 4.33 -13.67 -5.95
N LYS A 100 4.87 -14.57 -5.14
CA LYS A 100 5.88 -15.56 -5.57
C LYS A 100 5.82 -16.82 -4.73
N THR A 101 6.47 -17.87 -5.23
CA THR A 101 6.62 -19.12 -4.50
C THR A 101 7.59 -18.95 -3.34
N ARG A 102 7.13 -19.21 -2.11
CA ARG A 102 7.96 -19.23 -0.89
C ARG A 102 7.82 -20.58 -0.21
N THR A 103 8.80 -20.92 0.62
CA THR A 103 8.69 -22.08 1.52
C THR A 103 7.74 -21.72 2.66
N VAL A 104 6.77 -22.58 2.93
CA VAL A 104 5.91 -22.50 4.10
C VAL A 104 5.94 -23.85 4.82
N ILE A 105 5.67 -23.81 6.12
CA ILE A 105 5.59 -25.02 6.93
C ILE A 105 4.16 -25.57 6.83
N TYR A 106 4.03 -26.83 6.48
CA TYR A 106 2.78 -27.56 6.45
C TYR A 106 2.77 -28.58 7.58
N GLU A 107 1.88 -28.37 8.56
CA GLU A 107 1.59 -29.35 9.60
C GLU A 107 0.80 -30.52 8.99
N ILE A 108 1.23 -31.74 9.29
CA ILE A 108 0.64 -32.95 8.72
C ILE A 108 -0.63 -33.30 9.51
N PRO A 109 -1.83 -33.20 8.92
CA PRO A 109 -3.06 -33.48 9.64
C PRO A 109 -3.14 -34.95 10.04
N ARG A 110 -3.46 -35.21 11.31
CA ARG A 110 -3.60 -36.58 11.84
C ARG A 110 -4.59 -37.42 11.05
N SER A 111 -5.71 -36.81 10.67
CA SER A 111 -6.76 -37.47 9.86
C SER A 111 -6.30 -37.90 8.48
N GLN A 112 -5.27 -37.27 7.90
CA GLN A 112 -4.68 -37.69 6.63
C GLN A 112 -3.75 -38.90 6.78
N VAL A 113 -3.20 -39.11 7.98
CA VAL A 113 -2.36 -40.27 8.29
C VAL A 113 -3.23 -41.43 8.73
N ASP A 114 -4.10 -41.21 9.72
CA ASP A 114 -5.08 -42.18 10.22
C ASP A 114 -6.30 -41.44 10.78
N PRO A 115 -7.49 -41.58 10.17
CA PRO A 115 -8.69 -40.92 10.67
C PRO A 115 -9.32 -41.61 11.88
N THR A 116 -8.93 -42.85 12.21
CA THR A 116 -9.60 -43.66 13.23
C THR A 116 -8.97 -43.58 14.61
N ALA A 117 -7.66 -43.29 14.67
CA ALA A 117 -6.90 -43.28 15.91
C ALA A 117 -6.48 -41.86 16.33
N ALA A 118 -6.47 -41.59 17.63
CA ALA A 118 -5.86 -40.38 18.21
C ALA A 118 -4.55 -40.69 18.97
N ASN A 119 -4.21 -41.95 19.15
CA ASN A 119 -3.15 -42.43 20.06
C ASN A 119 -1.82 -42.71 19.35
N PHE A 120 -1.37 -41.84 18.47
CA PHE A 120 -0.08 -42.00 17.78
C PHE A 120 0.64 -40.66 17.63
N LEU A 121 1.95 -40.69 17.46
CA LEU A 121 2.71 -39.49 17.10
C LEU A 121 3.09 -39.54 15.61
N ILE A 122 3.19 -38.38 14.97
CA ILE A 122 3.62 -38.25 13.58
C ILE A 122 5.01 -37.66 13.61
N TRP A 123 5.97 -38.35 12.98
CA TRP A 123 7.33 -37.85 12.83
C TRP A 123 7.78 -37.84 11.37
N PRO A 124 8.22 -36.69 10.83
CA PRO A 124 8.18 -35.35 11.44
C PRO A 124 6.73 -34.79 11.51
N PRO A 125 6.42 -33.87 12.44
CA PRO A 125 5.08 -33.27 12.56
C PRO A 125 4.78 -32.26 11.43
N CYS A 126 5.82 -31.65 10.87
CA CYS A 126 5.71 -30.62 9.84
C CYS A 126 6.68 -30.88 8.69
N VAL A 127 6.33 -30.40 7.49
CA VAL A 127 7.17 -30.46 6.29
C VAL A 127 7.24 -29.11 5.60
N GLU A 128 8.36 -28.85 4.96
CA GLU A 128 8.51 -27.69 4.09
C GLU A 128 7.83 -27.93 2.75
N VAL A 129 6.94 -27.02 2.37
CA VAL A 129 6.28 -27.04 1.07
C VAL A 129 6.43 -25.70 0.37
N LYS A 130 6.46 -25.72 -0.95
CA LYS A 130 6.48 -24.50 -1.77
C LYS A 130 5.05 -24.06 -2.06
N ARG A 131 4.68 -22.84 -1.68
CA ARG A 131 3.36 -22.25 -1.93
C ARG A 131 3.49 -20.83 -2.50
N CYS A 132 2.57 -20.45 -3.37
CA CYS A 132 2.43 -19.07 -3.81
C CYS A 132 1.93 -18.23 -2.64
N THR A 133 2.64 -17.16 -2.32
CA THR A 133 2.35 -16.23 -1.22
C THR A 133 2.64 -14.81 -1.68
N GLY A 134 2.09 -13.83 -0.98
CA GLY A 134 2.21 -12.42 -1.32
C GLY A 134 0.94 -11.84 -1.92
N CYS A 135 1.03 -10.59 -2.34
CA CYS A 135 -0.08 -9.78 -2.82
C CYS A 135 0.09 -9.44 -4.30
N CYS A 136 -1.05 -9.24 -4.96
CA CYS A 136 -1.14 -8.53 -6.23
C CYS A 136 -1.35 -7.03 -5.94
N ASN A 137 -1.30 -6.21 -6.98
CA ASN A 137 -1.42 -4.75 -6.83
C ASN A 137 -2.78 -4.32 -6.28
N THR A 138 -3.83 -5.05 -6.64
CA THR A 138 -5.23 -4.77 -6.30
C THR A 138 -5.88 -5.96 -5.60
N SER A 139 -6.92 -5.69 -4.81
CA SER A 139 -7.65 -6.69 -4.03
C SER A 139 -8.58 -7.59 -4.85
N ASN A 140 -8.90 -7.19 -6.09
CA ASN A 140 -9.68 -8.00 -7.03
C ASN A 140 -8.85 -9.14 -7.65
N MET A 141 -7.52 -9.09 -7.54
CA MET A 141 -6.62 -10.16 -7.96
C MET A 141 -6.23 -11.05 -6.78
N ARG A 142 -5.95 -12.33 -7.07
CA ARG A 142 -5.48 -13.29 -6.07
C ARG A 142 -4.23 -14.02 -6.57
N CYS A 143 -3.24 -14.15 -5.69
CA CYS A 143 -2.02 -14.88 -5.96
C CYS A 143 -2.29 -16.39 -6.01
N HIS A 144 -2.36 -16.96 -7.21
CA HIS A 144 -2.62 -18.38 -7.43
C HIS A 144 -1.44 -19.10 -8.11
N ALA A 145 -1.32 -20.40 -7.84
CA ALA A 145 -0.27 -21.23 -8.43
C ALA A 145 -0.60 -21.60 -9.88
N SER A 146 0.27 -21.19 -10.82
CA SER A 146 0.15 -21.55 -12.24
C SER A 146 0.53 -23.02 -12.50
N LYS A 147 1.41 -23.61 -11.68
CA LYS A 147 1.80 -25.02 -11.74
C LYS A 147 1.80 -25.61 -10.33
N LYS A 148 1.25 -26.81 -10.19
CA LYS A 148 1.22 -27.56 -8.92
C LYS A 148 1.92 -28.89 -9.13
N HIS A 149 2.71 -29.30 -8.15
CA HIS A 149 3.38 -30.58 -8.16
C HIS A 149 3.00 -31.35 -6.90
N HIS A 150 2.41 -32.53 -7.10
CA HIS A 150 2.02 -33.42 -6.03
C HIS A 150 3.18 -34.36 -5.72
N ARG A 151 3.50 -34.50 -4.43
CA ARG A 151 4.51 -35.43 -3.92
C ARG A 151 3.93 -36.19 -2.75
N THR A 152 4.22 -37.47 -2.69
CA THR A 152 3.90 -38.31 -1.55
C THR A 152 5.14 -38.47 -0.70
N VAL A 153 5.03 -38.16 0.59
CA VAL A 153 6.10 -38.36 1.57
C VAL A 153 5.66 -39.44 2.55
N LYS A 154 6.61 -40.27 2.99
CA LYS A 154 6.36 -41.25 4.05
C LYS A 154 6.69 -40.62 5.39
N VAL A 155 5.77 -40.76 6.35
CA VAL A 155 5.97 -40.32 7.75
C VAL A 155 5.98 -41.52 8.67
N ARG A 156 6.69 -41.41 9.79
CA ARG A 156 6.79 -42.49 10.79
C ARG A 156 5.71 -42.30 11.85
N ARG A 157 5.19 -43.42 12.35
CA ARG A 157 4.38 -43.52 13.57
C ARG A 157 5.27 -44.21 14.62
N PRO A 158 5.96 -43.44 15.50
CA PRO A 158 6.75 -43.99 16.59
C PRO A 158 5.89 -44.73 17.62
#